data_AF-A0AAD6B0K5-F1
#
_entry.id   AF-A0AAD6B0K5-F1
#
_cell.length_a   1.000
_cell.length_b   1.000
_cell.length_c   1.000
_cell.angle_alpha   90.00
_cell.angle_beta   90.00
_cell.angle_gamma   90.00
#
_symmetry.space_group_name_H-M   'P 1'
#
loop_
_entity.id
_entity.type
_entity.pdbx_description
1 polymer ?
#
loop_
_entity_poly.entity_id
_entity_poly.type
_entity_poly.pdbx_seq_one_letter_code
_entity_poly.pdbx_strand_id
1 'polypeptide(L)'
;MLPENVGRLVTPAKKLEDNIRLSELVIEVLQQNEEHHAEAFAWWSDLMVEHAETFLCLYSADMDAALEVQPPDSWDSFPLFQLLNDFLRMDYNLCNGKFHKHLQDLYAPLVVRYVDLMESSIAQSIHRGFERESWEPVK
;
A
#
# COMPACT_ATOMS: atom_id res chain seq x y z
N MET A 1 -8.47 -41.64 4.54
CA MET A 1 -9.07 -40.29 4.60
C MET A 1 -8.33 -39.54 5.69
N LEU A 2 -7.38 -38.69 5.29
CA LEU A 2 -6.69 -37.80 6.23
C LEU A 2 -7.67 -36.66 6.57
N PRO A 3 -7.70 -36.18 7.82
CA PRO A 3 -8.61 -35.11 8.18
C PRO A 3 -8.21 -33.87 7.38
N GLU A 4 -9.16 -33.29 6.65
CA GLU A 4 -9.02 -31.96 6.07
C GLU A 4 -8.56 -31.01 7.18
N ASN A 5 -7.35 -30.47 7.04
CA ASN A 5 -6.92 -29.35 7.86
C ASN A 5 -7.88 -28.19 7.60
N VAL A 6 -8.84 -28.01 8.51
CA VAL A 6 -9.69 -26.83 8.69
C VAL A 6 -8.83 -25.64 9.17
N GLY A 7 -7.66 -25.45 8.57
CA GLY A 7 -6.77 -24.33 8.80
C GLY A 7 -7.31 -23.14 8.03
N ARG A 8 -8.26 -22.41 8.66
CA ARG A 8 -8.78 -21.07 8.29
C ARG A 8 -8.65 -20.72 6.80
N LEU A 9 -9.76 -20.82 6.06
CA LEU A 9 -9.95 -20.03 4.85
C LEU A 9 -9.93 -18.54 5.22
N VAL A 10 -8.74 -17.94 5.33
CA VAL A 10 -8.57 -16.49 5.50
C VAL A 10 -8.81 -15.86 4.14
N THR A 11 -9.84 -15.03 4.04
CA THR A 11 -10.21 -14.36 2.79
C THR A 11 -9.14 -13.34 2.38
N PRO A 12 -9.01 -12.99 1.08
CA PRO A 12 -8.11 -11.93 0.64
C PRO A 12 -8.33 -10.61 1.39
N ALA A 13 -9.59 -10.24 1.61
CA ALA A 13 -9.96 -9.06 2.40
C ALA A 13 -9.45 -9.14 3.84
N LYS A 14 -9.54 -10.31 4.49
CA LYS A 14 -9.05 -10.48 5.85
C LYS A 14 -7.52 -10.42 5.92
N LYS A 15 -6.82 -11.01 4.95
CA LYS A 15 -5.35 -10.90 4.84
C LYS A 15 -4.90 -9.44 4.69
N LEU A 16 -5.62 -8.67 3.89
CA LEU A 16 -5.34 -7.25 3.71
C LEU A 16 -5.59 -6.45 4.99
N GLU A 17 -6.72 -6.67 5.65
CA GLU A 17 -7.03 -6.03 6.94
C GLU A 17 -5.95 -6.35 8.00
N ASP A 18 -5.55 -7.61 8.11
CA ASP A 18 -4.52 -8.04 9.06
C ASP A 18 -3.16 -7.41 8.71
N ASN A 19 -2.84 -7.25 7.43
CA ASN A 19 -1.60 -6.62 6.99
C ASN A 19 -1.57 -5.09 7.22
N ILE A 20 -2.72 -4.41 7.07
CA ILE A 20 -2.87 -3.00 7.46
C ILE A 20 -2.58 -2.84 8.96
N ARG A 21 -3.16 -3.70 9.81
CA ARG A 21 -2.89 -3.66 11.26
C ARG A 21 -1.42 -3.97 11.57
N LEU A 22 -0.81 -4.92 10.85
CA LEU A 22 0.61 -5.21 11.01
C LEU A 22 1.48 -4.01 10.63
N SER A 23 1.10 -3.25 9.61
CA SER A 23 1.80 -2.01 9.21
C SER A 23 1.76 -0.96 10.32
N GLU A 24 0.61 -0.78 10.97
CA GLU A 24 0.48 0.14 12.12
C GLU A 24 1.46 -0.26 13.22
N LEU A 25 1.52 -1.55 13.58
CA LEU A 25 2.46 -2.06 14.59
C LEU A 25 3.93 -1.92 14.17
N VAL A 26 4.24 -2.13 12.89
CA VAL A 26 5.60 -1.93 12.34
C VAL A 26 6.03 -0.48 12.49
N ILE A 27 5.15 0.46 12.15
CA ILE A 27 5.39 1.90 12.32
C ILE A 27 5.59 2.24 13.80
N GLU A 28 4.71 1.76 14.68
CA GLU A 28 4.81 1.98 16.13
C GLU A 28 6.15 1.49 16.70
N VAL A 29 6.61 0.30 16.30
CA VAL A 29 7.90 -0.24 16.75
C VAL A 29 9.07 0.64 16.28
N LEU A 30 9.04 1.10 15.02
CA LEU A 30 10.08 1.98 14.50
C LEU A 30 10.12 3.32 15.23
N GLN A 31 8.95 3.93 15.48
CA GLN A 31 8.84 5.17 16.24
C GLN A 31 9.31 5.02 17.69
N GLN A 32 8.90 3.94 18.37
CA GLN A 32 9.36 3.66 19.73
C GLN A 32 10.88 3.46 19.80
N ASN A 33 11.47 2.81 18.80
CA ASN A 33 12.93 2.65 18.73
C ASN A 33 13.64 4.00 18.63
N GLU A 34 13.11 4.94 17.85
CA GLU A 34 13.67 6.29 17.78
C GLU A 34 13.52 7.03 19.11
N GLU A 35 12.31 7.05 19.68
CA GLU A 35 12.01 7.82 20.90
C GLU A 35 12.82 7.36 22.13
N HIS A 36 12.98 6.05 22.32
CA HIS A 36 13.63 5.50 23.52
C HIS A 36 15.15 5.49 23.46
N HIS A 37 15.73 5.54 22.26
CA HIS A 37 17.15 5.33 22.07
C HIS A 37 17.83 6.42 21.23
N ALA A 38 17.14 7.52 20.91
CA ALA A 38 17.67 8.63 20.11
C ALA A 38 19.10 9.05 20.49
N GLU A 39 19.42 9.17 21.79
CA GLU A 39 20.76 9.57 22.25
C GLU A 39 21.82 8.48 22.07
N ALA A 40 21.47 7.21 22.31
CA ALA A 40 22.39 6.08 22.11
C ALA A 40 22.60 5.77 20.62
N PHE A 41 21.58 6.03 19.79
CA PHE A 41 21.56 5.78 18.37
C PHE A 41 22.15 6.91 17.53
N ALA A 42 22.25 8.13 18.05
CA ALA A 42 22.95 9.23 17.39
C ALA A 42 24.43 8.90 17.07
N TRP A 43 25.07 8.02 17.85
CA TRP A 43 26.45 7.57 17.59
C TRP A 43 26.55 6.39 16.61
N TRP A 44 25.42 5.76 16.25
CA TRP A 44 25.32 4.64 15.31
C TRP A 44 24.17 4.83 14.31
N SER A 45 24.00 6.07 13.83
CA SER A 45 22.88 6.45 12.95
C SER A 45 22.78 5.54 11.72
N ASP A 46 23.88 5.31 11.01
CA ASP A 46 23.89 4.47 9.81
C ASP A 46 23.48 3.02 10.09
N LEU A 47 23.89 2.48 11.24
CA LEU A 47 23.52 1.12 11.66
C LEU A 47 22.03 1.01 11.99
N MET A 48 21.44 2.08 12.54
CA MET A 48 20.01 2.11 12.85
C MET A 48 19.15 2.24 11.61
N VAL A 49 19.61 2.99 10.60
CA VAL A 49 18.96 3.03 9.29
C VAL A 49 18.99 1.65 8.64
N GLU A 50 20.14 0.95 8.67
CA GLU A 50 20.26 -0.41 8.15
C GLU A 50 19.35 -1.41 8.91
N HIS A 51 19.26 -1.27 10.24
CA HIS A 51 18.37 -2.08 11.06
C HIS A 51 16.89 -1.85 10.70
N ALA A 52 16.47 -0.60 10.58
CA ALA A 52 15.10 -0.24 10.19
C ALA A 52 14.75 -0.79 8.80
N GLU A 53 15.65 -0.63 7.82
CA GLU A 53 15.48 -1.19 6.47
C GLU A 53 15.41 -2.72 6.48
N THR A 54 16.22 -3.38 7.31
CA THR A 54 16.17 -4.85 7.46
C THR A 54 14.83 -5.29 8.03
N PHE A 55 14.33 -4.59 9.06
CA PHE A 55 13.03 -4.88 9.66
C PHE A 55 11.89 -4.71 8.65
N LEU A 56 11.90 -3.61 7.89
CA LEU A 56 10.93 -3.37 6.82
C LEU A 56 11.02 -4.41 5.69
N CYS A 57 12.23 -4.88 5.34
CA CYS A 57 12.40 -5.97 4.38
C CYS A 57 11.82 -7.30 4.88
N LEU A 58 11.88 -7.58 6.19
CA LEU A 58 11.25 -8.77 6.76
C LEU A 58 9.73 -8.66 6.70
N TYR A 59 9.20 -7.48 7.04
CA TYR A 59 7.79 -7.16 6.93
C TYR A 59 7.27 -7.26 5.48
N SER A 60 8.08 -6.86 4.49
CA SER A 60 7.66 -6.83 3.08
C SER A 60 7.20 -8.19 2.57
N ALA A 61 7.77 -9.30 3.07
CA ALA A 61 7.35 -10.64 2.66
C ALA A 61 5.87 -10.92 2.99
N ASP A 62 5.40 -10.52 4.17
CA ASP A 62 4.00 -10.67 4.57
C ASP A 62 3.08 -9.70 3.81
N MET A 63 3.57 -8.48 3.54
CA MET A 63 2.88 -7.49 2.72
C MET A 63 2.66 -8.00 1.30
N ASP A 64 3.72 -8.46 0.64
CA ASP A 64 3.70 -8.96 -0.72
C ASP A 64 2.73 -10.16 -0.84
N ALA A 65 2.78 -11.09 0.12
CA ALA A 65 1.87 -12.23 0.16
C ALA A 65 0.40 -11.84 0.38
N ALA A 66 0.13 -10.77 1.13
CA ALA A 66 -1.22 -10.23 1.31
C ALA A 66 -1.73 -9.52 0.04
N LEU A 67 -0.84 -8.87 -0.72
CA LEU A 67 -1.17 -8.15 -1.95
C LEU A 67 -1.33 -9.09 -3.15
N GLU A 68 -0.53 -10.14 -3.25
CA GLU A 68 -0.56 -11.11 -4.37
C GLU A 68 -1.94 -11.79 -4.52
N VAL A 69 -2.65 -11.98 -3.41
CA VAL A 69 -3.96 -12.65 -3.40
C VAL A 69 -5.15 -11.71 -3.59
N GLN A 70 -4.92 -10.41 -3.77
CA GLN A 70 -6.01 -9.46 -3.99
C GLN A 70 -6.64 -9.65 -5.37
N PRO A 71 -7.96 -9.41 -5.50
CA PRO A 71 -8.61 -9.44 -6.81
C PRO A 71 -7.99 -8.43 -7.77
N PRO A 72 -7.92 -8.73 -9.09
CA PRO A 72 -7.51 -7.76 -10.08
C PRO A 72 -8.49 -6.59 -10.12
N ASP A 73 -7.99 -5.41 -10.46
CA ASP A 73 -8.76 -4.16 -10.48
C ASP A 73 -9.47 -3.83 -9.15
N SER A 74 -8.94 -4.33 -8.01
CA SER A 74 -9.32 -3.88 -6.66
C SER A 74 -8.34 -2.85 -6.11
N TRP A 75 -8.89 -1.83 -5.46
CA TRP A 75 -8.16 -0.69 -4.89
C TRP A 75 -8.24 -0.65 -3.35
N ASP A 76 -8.74 -1.74 -2.74
CA ASP A 76 -8.92 -1.83 -1.30
C ASP A 76 -7.58 -1.75 -0.53
N SER A 77 -6.45 -1.99 -1.21
CA SER A 77 -5.11 -1.88 -0.65
C SER A 77 -4.53 -0.47 -0.66
N PHE A 78 -5.15 0.51 -1.31
CA PHE A 78 -4.63 1.89 -1.31
C PHE A 78 -4.43 2.51 0.08
N PRO A 79 -5.28 2.23 1.10
CA PRO A 79 -5.02 2.67 2.46
C PRO A 79 -3.70 2.14 3.04
N LEU A 80 -3.30 0.91 2.70
CA LEU A 80 -2.00 0.34 3.11
C LEU A 80 -0.84 1.12 2.52
N PHE A 81 -0.89 1.42 1.21
CA PHE A 81 0.09 2.28 0.57
C PHE A 81 0.16 3.65 1.23
N GLN A 82 -0.99 4.29 1.44
CA GLN A 82 -1.04 5.62 2.05
C GLN A 82 -0.39 5.64 3.43
N LEU A 83 -0.74 4.67 4.29
CA LEU A 83 -0.17 4.54 5.64
C LEU A 83 1.36 4.45 5.62
N LEU A 84 1.90 3.52 4.83
CA LEU A 84 3.35 3.27 4.78
C LEU A 84 4.09 4.41 4.08
N ASN A 85 3.57 4.91 2.96
CA ASN A 85 4.17 6.02 2.21
C ASN A 85 4.17 7.31 3.05
N ASP A 86 3.09 7.60 3.78
CA ASP A 86 3.00 8.79 4.64
C ASP A 86 4.01 8.76 5.79
N PHE A 87 4.26 7.58 6.38
CA PHE A 87 5.32 7.39 7.35
C PHE A 87 6.71 7.59 6.72
N LEU A 88 7.02 6.84 5.65
CA LEU A 88 8.35 6.82 5.04
C LEU A 88 8.76 8.14 4.38
N ARG A 89 7.81 8.93 3.86
CA ARG A 89 8.13 10.22 3.23
C ARG A 89 8.52 11.32 4.22
N MET A 90 8.14 11.17 5.49
CA MET A 90 8.46 12.13 6.55
C MET A 90 9.83 11.86 7.19
N ASP A 91 10.33 10.63 7.06
CA ASP A 91 11.64 10.22 7.55
C ASP A 91 12.73 10.46 6.51
N TYR A 92 13.73 11.30 6.81
CA TYR A 92 14.80 11.64 5.87
C TYR A 92 15.68 10.44 5.49
N ASN A 93 15.86 9.49 6.40
CA ASN A 93 16.76 8.35 6.22
C ASN A 93 16.07 7.20 5.47
N LEU A 94 14.77 7.02 5.67
CA LEU A 94 13.97 5.96 5.05
C LEU A 94 13.24 6.43 3.77
N CYS A 95 13.11 7.73 3.55
CA CYS A 95 12.54 8.28 2.33
C CYS A 95 13.39 7.89 1.11
N ASN A 96 12.75 7.27 0.10
CA ASN A 96 13.43 6.68 -1.05
C ASN A 96 14.47 5.60 -0.72
N GLY A 97 14.38 5.04 0.48
CA GLY A 97 15.08 3.84 0.92
C GLY A 97 14.66 2.60 0.13
N LYS A 98 15.26 1.45 0.45
CA LYS A 98 15.05 0.21 -0.30
C LYS A 98 13.60 -0.25 -0.20
N PHE A 99 13.05 -0.32 1.01
CA PHE A 99 11.65 -0.69 1.20
C PHE A 99 10.69 0.33 0.57
N HIS A 100 10.95 1.64 0.71
CA HIS A 100 10.08 2.66 0.15
C HIS A 100 10.01 2.59 -1.38
N LYS A 101 11.13 2.32 -2.06
CA LYS A 101 11.14 2.08 -3.51
C LYS A 101 10.35 0.83 -3.89
N HIS A 102 10.52 -0.27 -3.17
CA HIS A 102 9.72 -1.50 -3.38
C HIS A 102 8.23 -1.22 -3.26
N LEU A 103 7.82 -0.47 -2.23
CA LEU A 103 6.43 -0.04 -2.05
C LEU A 103 5.93 0.79 -3.25
N GLN A 104 6.72 1.77 -3.71
CA GLN A 104 6.37 2.59 -4.87
C GLN A 104 6.25 1.75 -6.14
N ASP A 105 7.19 0.83 -6.38
CA ASP A 105 7.21 -0.04 -7.56
C ASP A 105 6.00 -0.98 -7.61
N LEU A 106 5.54 -1.48 -6.45
CA LEU A 106 4.34 -2.31 -6.35
C LEU A 106 3.06 -1.53 -6.69
N TYR A 107 2.93 -0.30 -6.18
CA TYR A 107 1.69 0.47 -6.31
C TYR A 107 1.63 1.36 -7.56
N ALA A 108 2.76 1.73 -8.15
CA ALA A 108 2.80 2.52 -9.39
C ALA A 108 1.90 1.95 -10.51
N PRO A 109 1.98 0.66 -10.90
CA PRO A 109 1.11 0.12 -11.93
C PRO A 109 -0.38 0.08 -11.52
N LEU A 110 -0.68 -0.11 -10.22
CA LEU A 110 -2.07 -0.11 -9.72
C LEU A 110 -2.69 1.28 -9.79
N VAL A 111 -1.94 2.32 -9.42
CA VAL A 111 -2.40 3.71 -9.51
C VAL A 111 -2.63 4.11 -10.96
N VAL A 112 -1.71 3.78 -11.87
CA VAL A 112 -1.89 4.03 -13.31
C VAL A 112 -3.15 3.34 -13.82
N ARG A 113 -3.33 2.05 -13.51
CA ARG A 113 -4.50 1.26 -13.91
C ARG A 113 -5.81 1.85 -13.38
N TYR A 114 -5.83 2.29 -12.12
CA TYR A 114 -7.00 2.95 -11.53
C TYR A 114 -7.36 4.24 -12.28
N VAL A 115 -6.38 5.09 -12.57
CA VAL A 115 -6.57 6.35 -13.31
C VAL A 115 -7.08 6.07 -14.72
N ASP A 116 -6.49 5.12 -15.45
CA ASP A 116 -6.90 4.77 -16.82
C ASP A 116 -8.36 4.28 -16.88
N LEU A 117 -8.78 3.45 -15.91
CA LEU A 117 -10.15 2.95 -15.82
C LEU A 117 -11.14 4.06 -15.46
N MET A 118 -10.77 4.94 -14.53
CA MET A 118 -11.56 6.11 -14.17
C MET A 118 -11.73 7.06 -15.36
N GLU A 119 -10.64 7.37 -16.07
CA GLU A 119 -10.65 8.20 -17.28
C GLU A 119 -11.57 7.59 -18.36
N SER A 120 -11.42 6.29 -18.62
CA SER A 120 -12.26 5.57 -19.58
C SER A 120 -13.74 5.61 -19.19
N SER A 121 -14.06 5.46 -17.91
CA SER A 121 -15.43 5.51 -17.39
C SER A 121 -16.06 6.90 -17.56
N ILE A 122 -15.29 7.96 -17.28
CA ILE A 122 -15.72 9.35 -17.47
C ILE A 122 -15.94 9.63 -18.96
N ALA A 123 -14.99 9.27 -19.82
CA ALA A 123 -15.10 9.48 -21.26
C ALA A 123 -16.33 8.77 -21.87
N GLN A 124 -16.59 7.52 -21.48
CA GLN A 124 -17.76 6.77 -21.91
C GLN A 124 -19.07 7.40 -21.42
N SER A 125 -19.10 7.90 -20.18
CA SER A 125 -20.29 8.53 -19.60
C SER A 125 -20.64 9.83 -20.31
N ILE A 126 -19.62 10.64 -20.66
CA ILE A 126 -19.79 11.87 -21.44
C ILE A 126 -20.34 11.54 -22.84
N HIS A 127 -19.75 10.57 -23.54
CA HIS A 127 -20.19 10.22 -24.89
C HIS A 127 -21.64 9.71 -24.93
N ARG A 128 -22.04 8.86 -23.99
CA ARG A 128 -23.44 8.42 -23.83
C ARG A 128 -24.39 9.56 -23.46
N GLY A 129 -23.91 10.57 -22.74
CA GLY A 129 -24.66 11.79 -22.43
C GLY A 129 -25.00 12.56 -23.71
N PHE A 130 -24.03 12.72 -24.61
CA PHE A 130 -24.21 13.40 -25.89
C PHE A 130 -25.20 12.69 -26.82
N GLU A 131 -25.19 11.36 -26.90
CA GLU A 131 -26.17 10.60 -27.71
C GLU A 131 -27.63 10.83 -27.26
N ARG A 132 -27.83 11.21 -25.99
CA ARG A 132 -29.15 11.49 -25.41
C ARG A 132 -29.57 12.96 -25.53
N GLU A 133 -28.68 13.85 -25.94
CA GLU A 133 -29.03 15.25 -26.17
C GLU A 133 -29.70 15.44 -27.53
N SER A 134 -31.03 15.58 -27.54
CA SER A 134 -31.76 16.12 -28.70
C SER A 134 -31.63 17.64 -28.70
N TRP A 135 -30.63 18.16 -29.39
CA TRP A 135 -30.51 19.61 -29.61
C TRP A 135 -31.63 20.10 -30.52
N GLU A 136 -32.60 20.84 -29.97
CA GLU A 136 -33.52 21.65 -30.77
C GLU A 136 -32.98 23.08 -30.89
N PRO A 137 -32.85 23.64 -32.11
CA PRO A 137 -32.41 25.01 -32.28
C PRO A 137 -33.43 25.97 -31.66
N VAL A 138 -32.93 26.88 -30.82
CA VAL A 138 -33.75 27.97 -30.27
C VAL A 138 -34.12 28.92 -31.41
N LYS A 139 -35.43 29.14 -31.61
CA LYS A 139 -35.99 30.07 -32.60
C LYS A 139 -35.88 31.52 -32.16
#